data_AF-A0A8H3L2D1-F1
#
_entry.id   AF-A0A8H3L2D1-F1
#
_cell.length_a   1.000
_cell.length_b   1.000
_cell.length_c   1.000
_cell.angle_alpha   90.00
_cell.angle_beta   90.00
_cell.angle_gamma   90.00
#
_symmetry.space_group_name_H-M   'P 1'
#
loop_
_entity.id
_entity.type
_entity.pdbx_description
1 polymer ?
#
loop_
_entity_poly.entity_id
_entity_poly.type
_entity_poly.pdbx_seq_one_letter_code
_entity_poly.pdbx_strand_id
1 'polypeptide(L)'
;MFAFYLAEKYKLSFLFEETSKLVLDQLPKYKEDSAFQKLPLEIQSALIARHMSYVHSVAELSVNHFLSTYRHTCNNPAFHNKELNQEIESRVSTILDQPNNIKPSKVWSIILSHITVTDGIDCNDYFMREHLAKKFTAMFGDFKCLDIDKDEENPKCYIYISRNKS
;
A
#
# COMPACT_ATOMS: atom_id res chain seq x y z
N MET A 1 -17.67 -8.70 -2.24
CA MET A 1 -18.52 -8.23 -1.13
C MET A 1 -19.19 -9.35 -0.33
N PHE A 2 -19.96 -10.25 -0.96
CA PHE A 2 -20.69 -11.31 -0.24
C PHE A 2 -19.81 -12.18 0.68
N ALA A 3 -18.61 -12.57 0.24
CA ALA A 3 -17.68 -13.33 1.08
C ALA A 3 -17.31 -12.58 2.38
N PHE A 4 -17.06 -11.26 2.30
CA PHE A 4 -16.77 -10.42 3.46
C PHE A 4 -17.98 -10.31 4.39
N TYR A 5 -19.18 -10.11 3.84
CA TYR A 5 -20.42 -10.12 4.62
C TYR A 5 -20.64 -11.43 5.38
N LEU A 6 -20.42 -12.57 4.72
CA LEU A 6 -20.56 -13.89 5.34
C LEU A 6 -19.47 -14.12 6.39
N ALA A 7 -18.22 -13.71 6.12
CA ALA A 7 -17.14 -13.78 7.10
C ALA A 7 -17.46 -12.94 8.35
N GLU A 8 -18.06 -11.75 8.18
CA GLU A 8 -18.55 -10.94 9.28
C GLU A 8 -19.65 -11.69 10.05
N LYS A 9 -20.70 -12.13 9.35
CA LYS A 9 -21.89 -12.78 9.92
C LYS A 9 -21.54 -14.04 10.73
N TYR A 10 -20.67 -14.89 10.20
CA TYR A 10 -20.26 -16.15 10.84
C TYR A 10 -19.00 -16.01 11.71
N LYS A 11 -18.55 -14.78 11.94
CA LYS A 11 -17.41 -14.44 12.78
C LYS A 11 -16.09 -15.15 12.39
N LEU A 12 -15.85 -15.34 11.10
CA LEU A 12 -14.67 -16.01 10.55
C LEU A 12 -13.51 -15.01 10.42
N SER A 13 -12.75 -14.79 11.50
CA SER A 13 -11.73 -13.72 11.58
C SER A 13 -10.67 -13.76 10.47
N PHE A 14 -10.19 -14.95 10.10
CA PHE A 14 -9.24 -15.10 8.99
C PHE A 14 -9.84 -14.63 7.66
N LEU A 15 -11.00 -15.18 7.29
CA LEU A 15 -11.69 -14.79 6.06
C LEU A 15 -12.10 -13.33 6.06
N PHE A 16 -12.45 -12.77 7.23
CA PHE A 16 -12.78 -11.36 7.38
C PHE A 16 -11.60 -10.48 6.95
N GLU A 17 -10.39 -10.76 7.45
CA GLU A 17 -9.20 -10.01 7.08
C GLU A 17 -8.85 -10.20 5.59
N GLU A 18 -8.80 -11.44 5.10
CA GLU A 18 -8.48 -11.75 3.70
C GLU A 18 -9.45 -11.08 2.72
N THR A 19 -10.75 -11.13 3.01
CA THR A 19 -11.75 -10.52 2.14
C THR A 19 -11.80 -9.00 2.30
N SER A 20 -11.37 -8.45 3.44
CA SER A 20 -11.24 -6.99 3.64
C SER A 20 -10.22 -6.39 2.68
N LYS A 21 -9.11 -7.10 2.41
CA LYS A 21 -8.06 -6.69 1.47
C LYS A 21 -8.63 -6.42 0.08
N LEU A 22 -9.41 -7.38 -0.42
CA LEU A 22 -10.06 -7.31 -1.72
C LEU A 22 -11.16 -6.24 -1.77
N VAL A 23 -11.90 -6.08 -0.68
CA VAL A 23 -12.96 -5.06 -0.59
C VAL A 23 -12.34 -3.66 -0.60
N LEU A 24 -11.31 -3.42 0.21
CA LEU A 24 -10.66 -2.11 0.31
C LEU A 24 -9.95 -1.71 -0.99
N ASP A 25 -9.38 -2.67 -1.72
CA ASP A 25 -8.74 -2.41 -3.01
C ASP A 25 -9.71 -1.90 -4.09
N GLN A 26 -11.02 -2.12 -3.90
CA GLN A 26 -12.09 -1.68 -4.79
C GLN A 26 -13.27 -1.08 -4.01
N LEU A 27 -12.99 -0.38 -2.89
CA LEU A 27 -14.05 0.10 -2.00
C LEU A 27 -15.08 0.98 -2.70
N PRO A 28 -14.72 1.93 -3.60
CA PRO A 28 -15.71 2.77 -4.28
C PRO A 28 -16.79 1.95 -4.97
N LYS A 29 -16.40 0.85 -5.63
CA LYS A 29 -17.33 -0.09 -6.28
C LYS A 29 -18.16 -0.88 -5.26
N TYR A 30 -17.52 -1.41 -4.21
CA TYR A 30 -18.22 -2.27 -3.25
C TYR A 30 -19.14 -1.52 -2.28
N LYS A 31 -18.91 -0.22 -2.06
CA LYS A 31 -19.77 0.62 -1.22
C LYS A 31 -21.22 0.72 -1.75
N GLU A 32 -21.38 0.58 -3.06
CA GLU A 32 -22.68 0.59 -3.75
C GLU A 32 -23.39 -0.78 -3.70
N ASP A 33 -22.71 -1.84 -3.29
CA ASP A 33 -23.28 -3.19 -3.23
C ASP A 33 -24.27 -3.33 -2.07
N SER A 34 -25.42 -3.96 -2.32
CA SER A 34 -26.43 -4.28 -1.28
C SER A 34 -25.86 -5.07 -0.10
N ALA A 35 -24.83 -5.91 -0.31
CA ALA A 35 -24.17 -6.65 0.76
C ALA A 35 -23.34 -5.75 1.67
N PHE A 36 -22.85 -4.60 1.18
CA PHE A 36 -22.17 -3.60 2.01
C PHE A 36 -23.14 -2.94 2.98
N GLN A 37 -24.33 -2.56 2.50
CA GLN A 37 -25.39 -1.96 3.31
C GLN A 37 -25.91 -2.89 4.43
N LYS A 38 -25.72 -4.20 4.28
CA LYS A 38 -26.07 -5.22 5.27
C LYS A 38 -25.01 -5.43 6.35
N LEU A 39 -23.82 -4.82 6.22
CA LEU A 39 -22.79 -4.90 7.25
C LEU A 39 -23.18 -4.06 8.47
N PRO A 40 -22.69 -4.41 9.68
CA PRO A 40 -22.78 -3.52 10.84
C PRO A 40 -22.16 -2.15 10.54
N LEU A 41 -22.76 -1.08 11.06
CA LEU A 41 -22.31 0.31 10.83
C LEU A 41 -20.85 0.52 11.22
N GLU A 42 -20.40 -0.14 12.28
CA GLU A 42 -19.00 -0.09 12.75
C GLU A 42 -18.03 -0.62 11.69
N ILE A 43 -18.39 -1.73 11.02
CA ILE A 43 -17.57 -2.33 9.97
C ILE A 43 -17.58 -1.46 8.71
N GLN A 44 -18.74 -0.91 8.34
CA GLN A 44 -18.82 0.04 7.22
C GLN A 44 -17.93 1.26 7.48
N SER A 45 -18.00 1.81 8.69
CA SER A 45 -17.20 2.96 9.12
C SER A 45 -15.72 2.64 9.11
N ALA A 46 -15.31 1.46 9.59
CA ALA A 46 -13.91 1.02 9.58
C ALA A 46 -13.35 0.90 8.15
N LEU A 47 -14.11 0.32 7.21
CA LEU A 47 -13.70 0.23 5.80
C LEU A 47 -13.54 1.61 5.17
N ILE A 48 -14.52 2.49 5.39
CA ILE A 48 -14.49 3.87 4.86
C ILE A 48 -13.32 4.64 5.45
N ALA A 49 -13.12 4.59 6.78
CA ALA A 49 -12.04 5.29 7.45
C ALA A 49 -10.66 4.82 6.95
N ARG A 50 -10.45 3.50 6.82
CA ARG A 50 -9.18 2.95 6.32
C ARG A 50 -8.89 3.39 4.89
N HIS A 51 -9.90 3.38 4.02
CA HIS A 51 -9.75 3.83 2.63
C HIS A 51 -9.59 5.36 2.52
N MET A 52 -10.27 6.15 3.34
CA MET A 52 -10.10 7.60 3.37
C MET A 52 -8.69 7.99 3.84
N SER A 53 -8.15 7.29 4.82
CA SER A 53 -6.75 7.43 5.22
C SER A 53 -5.81 7.18 4.03
N TYR A 54 -6.03 6.09 3.28
CA TYR A 54 -5.26 5.84 2.05
C TYR A 54 -5.37 6.97 1.02
N VAL A 55 -6.59 7.46 0.72
CA VAL A 55 -6.79 8.57 -0.23
C VAL A 55 -6.07 9.83 0.22
N HIS A 56 -6.09 10.13 1.51
CA HIS A 56 -5.37 11.28 2.06
C HIS A 56 -3.86 11.12 1.90
N SER A 57 -3.30 9.95 2.19
CA SER A 57 -1.88 9.64 1.98
C SER A 57 -1.46 9.79 0.51
N VAL A 58 -2.31 9.39 -0.44
CA VAL A 58 -2.06 9.61 -1.88
C VAL A 58 -2.04 11.11 -2.20
N ALA A 59 -2.95 11.89 -1.64
CA ALA A 59 -3.01 13.33 -1.89
C ALA A 59 -1.80 14.09 -1.32
N GLU A 60 -1.16 13.57 -0.27
CA GLU A 60 0.05 14.12 0.34
C GLU A 60 1.35 13.53 -0.23
N LEU A 61 1.24 12.62 -1.20
CA LEU A 61 2.39 11.91 -1.75
C LEU A 61 3.38 12.88 -2.38
N SER A 62 4.62 12.82 -1.93
CA SER A 62 5.71 13.61 -2.49
C SER A 62 7.02 12.84 -2.43
N VAL A 63 7.91 13.17 -3.36
CA VAL A 63 9.27 12.60 -3.44
C VAL A 63 10.06 12.88 -2.16
N ASN A 64 9.91 14.09 -1.61
CA ASN A 64 10.56 14.51 -0.38
C ASN A 64 10.21 13.61 0.80
N HIS A 65 9.01 13.03 0.85
CA HIS A 65 8.64 12.10 1.92
C HIS A 65 9.58 10.89 1.98
N PHE A 66 9.96 10.35 0.82
CA PHE A 66 10.80 9.18 0.72
C PHE A 66 12.30 9.47 0.79
N LEU A 67 12.74 10.70 0.47
CA LEU A 67 14.17 11.01 0.37
C LEU A 67 14.72 11.93 1.46
N SER A 68 13.89 12.74 2.13
CA SER A 68 14.29 13.85 3.02
C SER A 68 15.18 13.51 4.21
N THR A 69 15.44 12.22 4.46
CA THR A 69 16.27 11.75 5.58
C THR A 69 17.18 10.59 5.20
N TYR A 70 17.24 10.23 3.92
CA TYR A 70 18.07 9.13 3.47
C TYR A 70 19.55 9.53 3.49
N ARG A 71 20.38 8.73 4.15
CA ARG A 71 21.83 8.91 4.22
C ARG A 71 22.51 7.61 3.84
N HIS A 72 23.52 7.71 2.98
CA HIS A 72 24.30 6.56 2.52
C HIS A 72 25.74 6.99 2.20
N THR A 73 26.62 6.00 2.09
CA THR A 73 28.05 6.17 1.82
C THR A 73 28.42 5.29 0.61
N CYS A 74 28.02 5.71 -0.58
CA CYS A 74 28.49 5.11 -1.83
C CYS A 74 29.68 5.87 -2.41
N ASN A 75 30.31 5.29 -3.44
CA ASN A 75 31.49 5.87 -4.09
C ASN A 75 31.18 7.17 -4.83
N ASN A 76 29.97 7.30 -5.41
CA ASN A 76 29.52 8.54 -6.05
C ASN A 76 28.15 9.00 -5.53
N PRO A 77 28.09 9.63 -4.34
CA PRO A 77 26.84 10.02 -3.70
C PRO A 77 25.98 10.97 -4.54
N ALA A 78 26.61 11.88 -5.28
CA ALA A 78 25.91 12.85 -6.11
C ALA A 78 25.18 12.17 -7.28
N PHE A 79 25.84 11.22 -7.95
CA PHE A 79 25.24 10.49 -9.05
C PHE A 79 24.14 9.54 -8.57
N HIS A 80 24.41 8.75 -7.53
CA HIS A 80 23.42 7.84 -6.97
C HIS A 80 22.17 8.60 -6.46
N ASN A 81 22.34 9.73 -5.76
CA ASN A 81 21.19 10.55 -5.34
C ASN A 81 20.36 11.06 -6.53
N LYS A 82 21.01 11.40 -7.65
CA LYS A 82 20.31 11.84 -8.86
C LYS A 82 19.47 10.71 -9.46
N GLU A 83 20.07 9.53 -9.65
CA GLU A 83 19.36 8.35 -10.18
C GLU A 83 18.18 7.96 -9.26
N LEU A 84 18.42 7.90 -7.95
CA LEU A 84 17.40 7.56 -6.97
C LEU A 84 16.26 8.58 -6.95
N ASN A 85 16.58 9.87 -7.02
CA ASN A 85 15.58 10.93 -7.08
C ASN A 85 14.70 10.81 -8.33
N GLN A 86 15.30 10.57 -9.50
CA GLN A 86 14.57 10.39 -10.75
C GLN A 86 13.65 9.16 -10.71
N GLU A 87 14.11 8.06 -10.13
CA GLU A 87 13.30 6.84 -9.99
C GLU A 87 12.08 7.08 -9.08
N ILE A 88 12.27 7.70 -7.92
CA ILE A 88 11.16 8.01 -7.00
C ILE A 88 10.22 9.08 -7.57
N GLU A 89 10.75 10.11 -8.25
CA GLU A 89 9.96 11.10 -8.99
C GLU A 89 9.05 10.44 -10.02
N SER A 90 9.58 9.49 -10.79
CA SER A 90 8.82 8.76 -11.81
C SER A 90 7.68 7.93 -11.19
N ARG A 91 7.96 7.23 -10.08
CA ARG A 91 6.95 6.45 -9.34
C ARG A 91 5.85 7.32 -8.76
N VAL A 92 6.21 8.43 -8.11
CA VAL A 92 5.25 9.39 -7.54
C VAL A 92 4.38 9.99 -8.64
N SER A 93 4.99 10.41 -9.76
CA SER A 93 4.25 10.96 -10.91
C SER A 93 3.27 9.94 -11.50
N THR A 94 3.69 8.69 -11.67
CA THR A 94 2.83 7.59 -12.15
C THR A 94 1.58 7.40 -11.27
N ILE A 95 1.69 7.62 -9.96
CA ILE A 95 0.58 7.52 -9.01
C ILE A 95 -0.33 8.75 -9.13
N LEU A 96 0.24 9.95 -9.15
CA LEU A 96 -0.48 11.22 -9.17
C LEU A 96 -1.16 11.50 -10.51
N ASP A 97 -0.69 10.92 -11.61
CA ASP A 97 -1.33 10.98 -12.93
C ASP A 97 -2.62 10.12 -13.00
N GLN A 98 -2.89 9.30 -11.98
CA GLN A 98 -4.08 8.42 -11.89
C GLN A 98 -4.87 8.61 -10.58
N PRO A 99 -5.17 9.84 -10.13
CA PRO A 99 -5.55 10.09 -8.74
C PRO A 99 -6.93 9.51 -8.38
N ASN A 100 -7.84 9.40 -9.35
CA ASN A 100 -9.20 8.90 -9.11
C ASN A 100 -9.34 7.38 -9.23
N ASN A 101 -8.32 6.67 -9.70
CA ASN A 101 -8.42 5.25 -10.09
C ASN A 101 -7.29 4.37 -9.56
N ILE A 102 -6.32 4.92 -8.84
CA ILE A 102 -5.22 4.10 -8.35
C ILE A 102 -5.64 3.30 -7.11
N LYS A 103 -5.50 1.99 -7.24
CA LYS A 103 -5.84 1.04 -6.18
C LYS A 103 -4.71 0.96 -5.15
N PRO A 104 -5.02 0.74 -3.86
CA PRO A 104 -4.01 0.54 -2.83
C PRO A 104 -2.93 -0.47 -3.22
N SER A 105 -3.31 -1.64 -3.74
CA SER A 105 -2.34 -2.67 -4.15
C SER A 105 -1.39 -2.21 -5.25
N LYS A 106 -1.87 -1.35 -6.16
CA LYS A 106 -1.07 -0.78 -7.25
C LYS A 106 -0.08 0.27 -6.74
N VAL A 107 -0.46 1.09 -5.77
CA VAL A 107 0.45 2.04 -5.10
C VAL A 107 1.60 1.28 -4.43
N TRP A 108 1.28 0.22 -3.69
CA TRP A 108 2.30 -0.64 -3.07
C TRP A 108 3.27 -1.20 -4.13
N SER A 109 2.75 -1.78 -5.23
CA SER A 109 3.61 -2.37 -6.26
C SER A 109 4.48 -1.35 -6.98
N ILE A 110 3.96 -0.14 -7.22
CA ILE A 110 4.72 0.92 -7.89
C ILE A 110 5.84 1.42 -6.98
N ILE A 111 5.51 1.82 -5.75
CA ILE A 111 6.50 2.40 -4.84
C ILE A 111 7.56 1.39 -4.45
N LEU A 112 7.19 0.15 -4.14
CA LEU A 112 8.11 -0.86 -3.61
C LEU A 112 8.68 -1.80 -4.67
N SER A 113 8.45 -1.52 -5.96
CA SER A 113 9.14 -2.22 -7.05
C SER A 113 10.67 -2.10 -6.92
N HIS A 114 11.40 -3.14 -7.32
CA HIS A 114 12.86 -3.13 -7.22
C HIS A 114 13.45 -1.91 -7.97
N ILE A 115 14.42 -1.24 -7.36
CA ILE A 115 15.11 -0.09 -7.96
C ILE A 115 16.29 -0.61 -8.77
N THR A 116 16.35 -0.23 -10.04
CA THR A 116 17.43 -0.62 -10.96
C THR A 116 18.31 0.58 -11.29
N VAL A 117 19.08 1.05 -10.30
CA VAL A 117 20.10 2.10 -10.56
C VAL A 117 21.48 1.47 -10.71
N THR A 118 22.33 2.15 -11.48
CA THR A 118 23.57 1.55 -12.00
C THR A 118 24.74 1.61 -11.02
N ASP A 119 24.69 2.52 -10.04
CA ASP A 119 25.69 2.66 -8.97
C ASP A 119 25.10 2.33 -7.59
N GLY A 120 25.94 1.87 -6.66
CA GLY A 120 25.57 1.71 -5.26
C GLY A 120 24.53 0.62 -4.96
N ILE A 121 24.62 -0.56 -5.59
CA ILE A 121 23.70 -1.70 -5.39
C ILE A 121 23.38 -1.96 -3.90
N ASP A 122 24.40 -2.05 -3.04
CA ASP A 122 24.21 -2.26 -1.60
C ASP A 122 23.42 -1.12 -0.93
N CYS A 123 23.62 0.12 -1.40
CA CYS A 123 22.88 1.26 -0.92
C CYS A 123 21.42 1.23 -1.39
N ASN A 124 21.14 0.71 -2.59
CA ASN A 124 19.78 0.53 -3.08
C ASN A 124 19.04 -0.53 -2.28
N ASP A 125 19.68 -1.65 -2.00
CA ASP A 125 19.10 -2.72 -1.20
C ASP A 125 18.77 -2.22 0.21
N TYR A 126 19.68 -1.46 0.82
CA TYR A 126 19.42 -0.82 2.11
C TYR A 126 18.30 0.23 2.02
N PHE A 127 18.31 1.09 0.98
CA PHE A 127 17.24 2.06 0.76
C PHE A 127 15.88 1.38 0.67
N MET A 128 15.75 0.36 -0.18
CA MET A 128 14.52 -0.39 -0.41
C MET A 128 14.02 -1.06 0.88
N ARG A 129 14.88 -1.83 1.54
CA ARG A 129 14.49 -2.66 2.69
C ARG A 129 14.25 -1.83 3.95
N GLU A 130 15.10 -0.84 4.22
CA GLU A 130 15.09 -0.13 5.50
C GLU A 130 14.45 1.25 5.42
N HIS A 131 14.75 2.04 4.38
CA HIS A 131 14.32 3.43 4.33
C HIS A 131 12.94 3.56 3.69
N LEU A 132 12.81 3.11 2.44
CA LEU A 132 11.62 3.25 1.63
C LEU A 132 10.44 2.51 2.25
N ALA A 133 10.63 1.25 2.67
CA ALA A 133 9.59 0.47 3.34
C ALA A 133 9.07 1.18 4.60
N LYS A 134 9.94 1.72 5.46
CA LYS A 134 9.52 2.44 6.67
C LYS A 134 8.79 3.74 6.35
N LYS A 135 9.27 4.52 5.38
CA LYS A 135 8.61 5.75 4.94
C LYS A 135 7.24 5.48 4.32
N PHE A 136 7.14 4.40 3.54
CA PHE A 136 5.90 3.94 2.95
C PHE A 136 4.88 3.54 4.03
N THR A 137 5.26 2.67 4.98
CA THR A 137 4.39 2.27 6.10
C THR A 137 3.98 3.46 6.95
N ALA A 138 4.88 4.40 7.22
CA ALA A 138 4.55 5.61 7.97
C ALA A 138 3.49 6.50 7.27
N MET A 139 3.45 6.49 5.94
CA MET A 139 2.51 7.28 5.15
C MET A 139 1.18 6.55 4.92
N PHE A 140 1.22 5.29 4.51
CA PHE A 140 0.03 4.55 4.07
C PHE A 140 -0.51 3.55 5.10
N GLY A 141 0.20 3.36 6.21
CA GLY A 141 -0.08 2.31 7.20
C GLY A 141 0.28 0.92 6.69
N ASP A 142 -0.22 -0.09 7.38
CA ASP A 142 0.14 -1.49 7.09
C ASP A 142 -0.52 -2.02 5.81
N PHE A 143 0.26 -2.80 5.08
CA PHE A 143 -0.14 -3.61 3.94
C PHE A 143 0.17 -5.06 4.24
N LYS A 144 -0.70 -5.95 3.76
CA LYS A 144 -0.50 -7.39 3.90
C LYS A 144 -0.94 -8.09 2.63
N CYS A 145 -0.15 -9.06 2.21
CA CYS A 145 -0.43 -9.87 1.04
C CYS A 145 -1.52 -10.89 1.35
N LEU A 146 -2.20 -11.40 0.32
CA LEU A 146 -3.18 -12.47 0.51
C LEU A 146 -2.43 -13.73 0.98
N ASP A 147 -3.02 -14.48 1.89
CA ASP A 147 -2.41 -15.71 2.40
C ASP A 147 -2.26 -16.79 1.30
N ILE A 148 -3.10 -16.68 0.26
CA ILE A 148 -3.07 -17.55 -0.91
C ILE A 148 -2.17 -17.07 -2.05
N ASP A 149 -1.61 -15.85 -1.96
CA ASP A 149 -0.66 -15.36 -2.98
C ASP A 149 0.68 -16.08 -2.77
N LYS A 150 0.92 -17.08 -3.62
CA LYS A 150 2.17 -17.87 -3.67
C LYS A 150 3.21 -17.28 -4.62
N ASP A 151 2.92 -16.12 -5.20
CA ASP A 151 3.88 -15.42 -6.07
C ASP A 151 4.95 -14.77 -5.18
N GLU A 152 6.02 -15.54 -4.92
CA GLU A 152 7.16 -15.08 -4.13
C GLU A 152 7.94 -13.96 -4.84
N GLU A 153 7.86 -13.87 -6.18
CA GLU A 153 8.61 -12.89 -6.96
C GLU A 153 7.92 -11.52 -6.99
N ASN A 154 6.59 -11.49 -7.10
CA ASN A 154 5.81 -10.25 -7.18
C ASN A 154 4.53 -10.31 -6.34
N PRO A 155 4.65 -10.37 -5.01
CA PRO A 155 3.49 -10.55 -4.15
C PRO A 155 2.60 -9.30 -4.20
N LYS A 156 1.27 -9.47 -4.26
CA LYS A 156 0.34 -8.33 -4.18
C LYS A 156 -0.07 -8.11 -2.74
N CYS A 157 0.19 -6.89 -2.27
CA CYS A 157 -0.08 -6.50 -0.90
C CYS A 157 -1.18 -5.44 -0.85
N TYR A 158 -2.01 -5.51 0.19
CA TYR A 158 -3.27 -4.77 0.28
C TYR A 158 -3.40 -4.09 1.63
N ILE A 159 -4.07 -2.94 1.68
CA ILE A 159 -4.59 -2.41 2.95
C ILE A 159 -5.70 -3.33 3.47
N TYR A 160 -5.83 -3.44 4.79
CA TYR A 160 -6.79 -4.34 5.42
C TYR A 160 -7.37 -3.72 6.68
N ILE A 161 -8.45 -4.34 7.17
CA ILE A 161 -8.91 -4.19 8.55
C ILE A 161 -8.93 -5.57 9.20
N SER A 162 -8.43 -5.65 10.43
CA SER A 162 -8.49 -6.84 11.27
C SER A 162 -9.55 -6.63 12.35
N ARG A 163 -10.12 -7.72 12.86
CA ARG A 163 -10.83 -7.64 14.12
C ARG A 163 -9.81 -7.56 15.25
N ASN A 164 -9.97 -6.59 16.15
CA ASN A 164 -9.33 -6.70 17.45
C ASN A 164 -9.85 -7.98 18.10
N LYS A 165 -8.94 -8.79 18.64
CA LYS A 165 -9.32 -9.92 19.51
C LYS A 165 -10.00 -9.30 20.74
N SER A 166 -11.33 -9.23 20.71
CA SER A 166 -12.14 -9.07 21.92
C SER A 166 -12.01 -10.30 22.78
#